data_AF-A0A0F7KUF6-F1
#
_entry.id   AF-A0A0F7KUF6-F1
#
_cell.length_a   1.000
_cell.length_b   1.000
_cell.length_c   1.000
_cell.angle_alpha   90.00
_cell.angle_beta   90.00
_cell.angle_gamma   90.00
#
_symmetry.space_group_name_H-M   'P 1'
#
loop_
_entity.id
_entity.type
_entity.pdbx_description
1 polymer ?
#
loop_
_entity_poly.entity_id
_entity_poly.type
_entity_poly.pdbx_seq_one_letter_code
_entity_poly.pdbx_strand_id
1 'polypeptide(L)'
;MPDNPRKPGTAAASPRAAIALVQQLGPAIQQQDRARIVGLVRQLIELRAPMGQQWQQLAQIMAENGEVRLAKNAMALLVESAGNQPAARYAQAGFLSQMGDWAGAHSLLASLPPDEPSPLAHAYSRGTSALYLGKAEEAREQLERAASQSPETGQIWLSLATLTDFAGDADLAERIIAREKAMAAAPPAERGAYYYALGKVHADRGEYAPAGHAFMRGARDLRSGLRYDRDRDRQMAEDAVDGYDADWIADMARRQSEATDRSIFVIGLPRSGTTLVEQILTSHSAVCDGGEINRLSLLVNEAHGLRASALDSYVTRKGIDEPARLWRHWIDERFPQAGRIVDKTPHNSRLAGIAAALLPEAPLIWMTRDPLDCAWSCFRTCFMQTQSWSYDLEDIAFHFRLEEQLLAHWRGVLGDRLLVVPYEELVTEPEQWTRTILTHCGLAEEPQVFAPHESKRAVTTSSVMQVRRPINRKAIGAAEPYREFMQPFIDAYGK
;
A
#
# COMPACT_ATOMS: atom_id res chain seq x y z
N MET A 1 -22.02 11.97 53.83
CA MET A 1 -21.47 12.32 52.50
C MET A 1 -20.81 11.07 51.96
N PRO A 2 -21.23 10.57 50.78
CA PRO A 2 -20.83 9.24 50.30
C PRO A 2 -19.42 9.25 49.71
N ASP A 3 -18.83 8.06 49.72
CA ASP A 3 -17.52 7.67 49.23
C ASP A 3 -17.15 8.26 47.86
N ASN A 4 -15.95 8.84 47.80
CA ASN A 4 -15.28 9.18 46.56
C ASN A 4 -14.43 7.97 46.12
N PRO A 5 -14.71 7.32 44.97
CA PRO A 5 -13.94 6.17 44.53
C PRO A 5 -12.50 6.58 44.23
N ARG A 6 -11.54 5.91 44.88
CA ARG A 6 -10.11 6.05 44.65
C ARG A 6 -9.79 5.89 43.17
N LYS A 7 -9.12 6.88 42.58
CA LYS A 7 -8.38 6.73 41.31
C LYS A 7 -7.47 5.49 41.42
N PRO A 8 -7.36 4.65 40.38
CA PRO A 8 -6.38 3.57 40.38
C PRO A 8 -4.99 4.18 40.52
N GLY A 9 -4.27 3.81 41.57
CA GLY A 9 -2.89 4.25 41.79
C GLY A 9 -1.99 3.75 40.67
N THR A 10 -1.26 4.66 40.03
CA THR A 10 -0.15 4.36 39.14
C THR A 10 0.96 3.69 39.96
N ALA A 11 1.02 2.37 39.96
CA ALA A 11 2.18 1.66 40.50
C ALA A 11 3.42 2.10 39.72
N ALA A 12 4.40 2.68 40.41
CA ALA A 12 5.63 3.13 39.78
C ALA A 12 6.34 1.92 39.13
N ALA A 13 6.68 2.03 37.85
CA ALA A 13 7.43 1.03 37.10
C ALA A 13 8.69 0.62 37.87
N SER A 14 8.92 -0.67 38.10
CA SER A 14 10.19 -1.15 38.70
C SER A 14 11.33 -0.89 37.70
N PRO A 15 12.26 0.05 37.94
CA PRO A 15 13.30 0.37 36.96
C PRO A 15 14.19 -0.83 36.65
N ARG A 16 14.40 -1.70 37.64
CA ARG A 16 15.17 -2.94 37.51
C ARG A 16 14.50 -3.94 36.56
N ALA A 17 13.16 -4.04 36.60
CA ALA A 17 12.42 -4.91 35.70
C ALA A 17 12.48 -4.40 34.25
N ALA A 18 12.32 -3.09 34.05
CA ALA A 18 12.43 -2.47 32.72
C ALA A 18 13.82 -2.69 32.10
N ILE A 19 14.90 -2.49 32.88
CA ILE A 19 16.28 -2.72 32.41
C ILE A 19 16.48 -4.17 31.98
N ALA A 20 16.00 -5.13 32.77
CA ALA A 20 16.13 -6.55 32.45
C ALA A 20 15.40 -6.95 31.16
N LEU A 21 14.25 -6.33 30.87
CA LEU A 21 13.52 -6.55 29.62
C LEU A 21 14.25 -5.94 28.42
N VAL A 22 14.77 -4.72 28.54
CA VAL A 22 15.55 -4.06 27.47
C VAL A 22 16.82 -4.84 27.13
N GLN A 23 17.52 -5.39 28.13
CA GLN A 23 18.70 -6.23 27.93
C GLN A 23 18.40 -7.50 27.13
N GLN A 24 17.17 -8.04 27.23
CA GLN A 24 16.74 -9.21 26.47
C GLN A 24 16.22 -8.85 25.07
N LEU A 25 15.78 -7.61 24.86
CA LEU A 25 15.19 -7.17 23.60
C LEU A 25 16.23 -7.09 22.48
N GLY A 26 17.43 -6.58 22.78
CA GLY A 26 18.52 -6.50 21.79
C GLY A 26 18.86 -7.85 21.13
N PRO A 27 19.15 -8.91 21.93
CA PRO A 27 19.36 -10.26 21.39
C PRO A 27 18.15 -10.81 20.61
N ALA A 28 16.92 -10.55 21.07
CA ALA A 28 15.71 -11.00 20.38
C ALA A 28 15.58 -10.34 19.00
N ILE A 29 15.87 -9.03 18.89
CA ILE A 29 15.90 -8.29 17.61
C ILE A 29 16.99 -8.85 16.70
N GLN A 30 18.19 -9.09 17.22
CA GLN A 30 19.30 -9.65 16.43
C GLN A 30 18.99 -11.05 15.89
N GLN A 31 18.25 -11.85 16.65
CA GLN A 31 17.81 -13.19 16.26
C GLN A 31 16.55 -13.19 15.40
N GLN A 32 15.93 -12.03 15.18
CA GLN A 32 14.64 -11.88 14.50
C GLN A 32 13.53 -12.77 15.10
N ASP A 33 13.56 -12.97 16.42
CA ASP A 33 12.56 -13.78 17.14
C ASP A 33 11.31 -12.93 17.42
N ARG A 34 10.39 -12.87 16.45
CA ARG A 34 9.15 -12.07 16.56
C ARG A 34 8.42 -12.32 17.87
N ALA A 35 8.16 -13.58 18.21
CA ALA A 35 7.36 -13.93 19.38
C ALA A 35 7.98 -13.38 20.67
N ARG A 36 9.31 -13.48 20.80
CA ARG A 36 10.04 -12.92 21.94
C ARG A 36 10.06 -11.40 21.92
N ILE A 37 10.29 -10.76 20.77
CA ILE A 37 10.27 -9.29 20.63
C ILE A 37 8.90 -8.76 21.07
N VAL A 38 7.81 -9.32 20.53
CA VAL A 38 6.43 -8.94 20.85
C VAL A 38 6.12 -9.14 22.33
N GLY A 39 6.53 -10.27 22.92
CA GLY A 39 6.35 -10.55 24.34
C GLY A 39 7.09 -9.56 25.25
N LEU A 40 8.32 -9.19 24.92
CA LEU A 40 9.13 -8.23 25.68
C LEU A 40 8.56 -6.81 25.58
N VAL A 41 8.17 -6.37 24.38
CA VAL A 41 7.59 -5.03 24.18
C VAL A 41 6.23 -4.91 24.88
N ARG A 42 5.40 -5.97 24.85
CA ARG A 42 4.15 -6.00 25.61
C ARG A 42 4.38 -5.79 27.10
N GLN A 43 5.34 -6.49 27.70
CA GLN A 43 5.70 -6.32 29.11
C GLN A 43 6.24 -4.92 29.41
N LEU A 44 7.06 -4.35 28.52
CA LEU A 44 7.53 -2.96 28.66
C LEU A 44 6.37 -1.96 28.66
N ILE A 45 5.37 -2.16 27.80
CA ILE A 45 4.17 -1.32 27.71
C ILE A 45 3.32 -1.46 28.99
N GLU A 46 3.08 -2.69 29.46
CA GLU A 46 2.33 -2.98 30.69
C GLU A 46 3.01 -2.37 31.93
N LEU A 47 4.34 -2.40 31.98
CA LEU A 47 5.13 -1.75 33.03
C LEU A 47 5.19 -0.23 32.88
N ARG A 48 4.74 0.34 31.76
CA ARG A 48 4.93 1.75 31.40
C ARG A 48 6.40 2.18 31.58
N ALA A 49 7.32 1.37 31.05
CA ALA A 49 8.75 1.58 31.23
C ALA A 49 9.17 2.99 30.79
N PRO A 50 10.11 3.66 31.51
CA PRO A 50 10.52 5.03 31.20
C PRO A 50 11.49 5.07 30.00
N MET A 51 10.98 4.77 28.81
CA MET A 51 11.76 4.63 27.57
C MET A 51 11.93 5.95 26.79
N GLY A 52 11.12 6.97 27.09
CA GLY A 52 11.16 8.26 26.38
C GLY A 52 11.04 8.12 24.87
N GLN A 53 11.99 8.70 24.12
CA GLN A 53 12.02 8.66 22.64
C GLN A 53 12.17 7.25 22.05
N GLN A 54 12.67 6.27 22.83
CA GLN A 54 12.81 4.89 22.35
C GLN A 54 11.44 4.25 22.07
N TRP A 55 10.35 4.76 22.64
CA TRP A 55 9.00 4.31 22.31
C TRP A 55 8.66 4.45 20.83
N GLN A 56 9.22 5.44 20.13
CA GLN A 56 9.02 5.60 18.69
C GLN A 56 9.64 4.44 17.90
N GLN A 57 10.86 4.01 18.27
CA GLN A 57 11.52 2.87 17.63
C GLN A 57 10.79 1.57 17.92
N LEU A 58 10.32 1.38 19.16
CA LEU A 58 9.50 0.20 19.51
C LEU A 58 8.17 0.19 18.77
N ALA A 59 7.53 1.35 18.57
CA ALA A 59 6.34 1.45 17.75
C ALA A 59 6.60 1.00 16.30
N GLN A 60 7.70 1.46 15.71
CA GLN A 60 8.12 1.03 14.38
C GLN A 60 8.37 -0.49 14.30
N ILE A 61 9.09 -1.05 15.26
CA ILE A 61 9.35 -2.50 15.31
C ILE A 61 8.02 -3.28 15.45
N MET A 62 7.10 -2.84 16.31
CA MET A 62 5.79 -3.49 16.45
C MET A 62 4.97 -3.41 15.17
N ALA A 63 4.99 -2.26 14.47
CA ALA A 63 4.34 -2.10 13.18
C ALA A 63 4.88 -3.08 12.13
N GLU A 64 6.22 -3.17 12.02
CA GLU A 64 6.92 -4.08 11.10
C GLU A 64 6.66 -5.55 11.41
N ASN A 65 6.28 -5.89 12.65
CA ASN A 65 5.90 -7.25 13.06
C ASN A 65 4.38 -7.48 13.03
N GLY A 66 3.61 -6.54 12.50
CA GLY A 66 2.15 -6.64 12.35
C GLY A 66 1.33 -6.33 13.61
N GLU A 67 1.97 -5.94 14.71
CA GLU A 67 1.35 -5.67 16.02
C GLU A 67 0.90 -4.20 16.14
N VAL A 68 -0.15 -3.83 15.39
CA VAL A 68 -0.61 -2.44 15.25
C VAL A 68 -1.07 -1.86 16.58
N ARG A 69 -1.77 -2.63 17.42
CA ARG A 69 -2.23 -2.15 18.72
C ARG A 69 -1.08 -1.87 19.67
N LEU A 70 -0.06 -2.74 19.71
CA LEU A 70 1.13 -2.50 20.51
C LEU A 70 1.91 -1.28 20.00
N ALA A 71 1.99 -1.10 18.68
CA ALA A 71 2.62 0.07 18.09
C ALA A 71 1.90 1.37 18.47
N LYS A 72 0.56 1.40 18.41
CA LYS A 72 -0.25 2.53 18.86
C LYS A 72 -0.07 2.82 20.36
N ASN A 73 0.00 1.78 21.20
CA ASN A 73 0.25 1.92 22.63
C ASN A 73 1.64 2.50 22.92
N ALA A 74 2.67 2.05 22.19
CA ALA A 74 4.01 2.61 22.28
C ALA A 74 4.03 4.10 21.91
N MET A 75 3.35 4.51 20.82
CA MET A 75 3.23 5.93 20.48
C MET A 75 2.44 6.73 21.53
N ALA A 76 1.44 6.15 22.17
CA ALA A 76 0.74 6.82 23.27
C ALA A 76 1.68 7.07 24.47
N LEU A 77 2.54 6.09 24.81
CA LEU A 77 3.55 6.24 25.85
C LEU A 77 4.65 7.24 25.48
N LEU A 78 5.04 7.35 24.21
CA LEU A 78 5.91 8.42 23.71
C LEU A 78 5.30 9.79 24.03
N VAL A 79 4.06 10.02 23.60
CA VAL A 79 3.35 11.28 23.78
C VAL A 79 3.18 11.63 25.26
N GLU A 80 2.85 10.64 26.09
CA GLU A 80 2.76 10.81 27.54
C GLU A 80 4.11 11.18 28.16
N SER A 81 5.19 10.47 27.80
CA SER A 81 6.54 10.74 28.33
C SER A 81 7.07 12.12 27.95
N ALA A 82 6.57 12.66 26.83
CA ALA A 82 6.85 14.02 26.37
C ALA A 82 5.87 15.07 26.95
N GLY A 83 5.00 14.71 27.89
CA GLY A 83 4.06 15.64 28.52
C GLY A 83 2.99 16.19 27.56
N ASN A 84 2.54 15.39 26.57
CA ASN A 84 1.58 15.80 25.54
C ASN A 84 2.05 16.97 24.65
N GLN A 85 3.36 17.19 24.51
CA GLN A 85 3.89 18.23 23.64
C GLN A 85 3.42 18.06 22.18
N PRO A 86 3.13 19.16 21.45
CA PRO A 86 2.69 19.13 20.06
C PRO A 86 3.59 18.32 19.13
N ALA A 87 4.91 18.42 19.28
CA ALA A 87 5.88 17.67 18.47
C ALA A 87 5.69 16.13 18.59
N ALA A 88 5.46 15.60 19.79
CA ALA A 88 5.25 14.16 19.99
C ALA A 88 3.91 13.70 19.38
N ARG A 89 2.87 14.54 19.49
CA ARG A 89 1.56 14.28 18.86
C ARG A 89 1.64 14.35 17.33
N TYR A 90 2.45 15.26 16.78
CA TYR A 90 2.72 15.29 15.35
C TYR A 90 3.47 14.03 14.89
N ALA A 91 4.48 13.57 15.64
CA ALA A 91 5.14 12.30 15.36
C ALA A 91 4.17 11.11 15.39
N GLN A 92 3.23 11.09 16.34
CA GLN A 92 2.13 10.11 16.37
C GLN A 92 1.23 10.20 15.14
N ALA A 93 0.89 11.39 14.65
CA ALA A 93 0.11 11.54 13.43
C ALA A 93 0.86 11.04 12.18
N GLY A 94 2.17 11.32 12.09
CA GLY A 94 3.04 10.79 11.05
C GLY A 94 3.07 9.27 11.06
N PHE A 95 3.21 8.66 12.25
CA PHE A 95 3.15 7.22 12.42
C PHE A 95 1.79 6.62 12.00
N LEU A 96 0.67 7.24 12.42
CA LEU A 96 -0.66 6.79 11.99
C LEU A 96 -0.84 6.85 10.47
N SER A 97 -0.31 7.90 9.83
CA SER A 97 -0.31 8.05 8.37
C SER A 97 0.45 6.91 7.68
N GLN A 98 1.64 6.55 8.19
CA GLN A 98 2.44 5.43 7.67
C GLN A 98 1.71 4.08 7.81
N MET A 99 0.93 3.90 8.87
CA MET A 99 0.11 2.69 9.08
C MET A 99 -1.19 2.68 8.23
N GLY A 100 -1.45 3.72 7.46
CA GLY A 100 -2.67 3.91 6.68
C GLY A 100 -3.89 4.31 7.50
N ASP A 101 -3.73 4.64 8.79
CA ASP A 101 -4.78 5.20 9.64
C ASP A 101 -4.92 6.72 9.39
N TRP A 102 -5.35 7.04 8.17
CA TRP A 102 -5.50 8.42 7.71
C TRP A 102 -6.56 9.18 8.50
N ALA A 103 -7.59 8.50 9.00
CA ALA A 103 -8.63 9.09 9.83
C ALA A 103 -8.07 9.53 11.19
N GLY A 104 -7.33 8.65 11.86
CA GLY A 104 -6.65 8.98 13.12
C GLY A 104 -5.59 10.07 12.94
N ALA A 105 -4.80 9.99 11.87
CA ALA A 105 -3.80 11.01 11.55
C ALA A 105 -4.44 12.39 11.30
N HIS A 106 -5.49 12.45 10.46
CA HIS A 106 -6.23 13.68 10.17
C HIS A 106 -6.80 14.31 11.45
N SER A 107 -7.48 13.51 12.26
CA SER A 107 -8.07 13.97 13.53
C SER A 107 -7.01 14.53 14.48
N LEU A 108 -5.86 13.86 14.59
CA LEU A 108 -4.77 14.32 15.44
C LEU A 108 -4.13 15.60 14.90
N LEU A 109 -3.87 15.70 13.59
CA LEU A 109 -3.34 16.91 12.96
C LEU A 109 -4.29 18.11 13.11
N ALA A 110 -5.61 17.90 12.98
CA ALA A 110 -6.62 18.93 13.17
C ALA A 110 -6.67 19.47 14.61
N SER A 111 -6.23 18.68 15.59
CA SER A 111 -6.14 19.07 16.99
C SER A 111 -4.85 19.83 17.36
N LEU A 112 -3.87 19.88 16.45
CA LEU A 112 -2.61 20.60 16.65
C LEU A 112 -2.73 22.07 16.23
N PRO A 113 -2.03 23.00 16.92
CA PRO A 113 -1.90 24.37 16.48
C PRO A 113 -1.38 24.46 15.02
N PRO A 114 -1.84 25.42 14.21
CA PRO A 114 -1.43 25.55 12.80
C PRO A 114 0.06 25.83 12.57
N ASP A 115 0.79 26.22 13.61
CA ASP A 115 2.23 26.50 13.62
C ASP A 115 3.08 25.34 14.15
N GLU A 116 2.47 24.22 14.52
CA GLU A 116 3.16 23.05 15.10
C GLU A 116 3.15 21.84 14.14
N PRO A 117 4.31 21.25 13.81
CA PRO A 117 5.67 21.65 14.21
C PRO A 117 6.21 22.83 13.38
N SER A 118 5.53 23.17 12.27
CA SER A 118 5.71 24.41 11.53
C SER A 118 4.47 24.67 10.67
N PRO A 119 4.21 25.92 10.27
CA PRO A 119 3.11 26.25 9.36
C PRO A 119 3.13 25.50 8.02
N LEU A 120 4.31 25.14 7.51
CA LEU A 120 4.46 24.36 6.28
C LEU A 120 4.15 22.88 6.52
N ALA A 121 4.79 22.27 7.53
CA ALA A 121 4.63 20.85 7.82
C ALA A 121 3.19 20.51 8.23
N HIS A 122 2.54 21.38 9.01
CA HIS A 122 1.15 21.22 9.41
C HIS A 122 0.21 21.26 8.20
N ALA A 123 0.34 22.29 7.35
CA ALA A 123 -0.47 22.44 6.15
C ALA A 123 -0.28 21.26 5.18
N TYR A 124 0.97 20.85 4.93
CA TYR A 124 1.26 19.72 4.04
C TYR A 124 0.70 18.39 4.57
N SER A 125 0.89 18.07 5.86
CA SER A 125 0.36 16.84 6.45
C SER A 125 -1.17 16.83 6.53
N ARG A 126 -1.80 17.96 6.84
CA ARG A 126 -3.27 18.09 6.80
C ARG A 126 -3.81 17.93 5.39
N GLY A 127 -3.20 18.60 4.41
CA GLY A 127 -3.58 18.50 3.00
C GLY A 127 -3.46 17.07 2.47
N THR A 128 -2.36 16.40 2.80
CA THR A 128 -2.12 15.00 2.38
C THR A 128 -3.09 14.02 3.05
N SER A 129 -3.32 14.14 4.37
CA SER A 129 -4.30 13.27 5.05
C SER A 129 -5.74 13.52 4.57
N ALA A 130 -6.11 14.77 4.28
CA ALA A 130 -7.40 15.12 3.67
C ALA A 130 -7.55 14.53 2.27
N LEU A 131 -6.49 14.56 1.44
CA LEU A 131 -6.44 13.92 0.12
C LEU A 131 -6.77 12.42 0.23
N TYR A 132 -6.11 11.69 1.13
CA TYR A 132 -6.36 10.25 1.31
C TYR A 132 -7.76 9.95 1.85
N LEU A 133 -8.37 10.86 2.62
CA LEU A 133 -9.76 10.72 3.08
C LEU A 133 -10.80 11.17 2.04
N GLY A 134 -10.38 11.63 0.86
CA GLY A 134 -11.28 12.15 -0.17
C GLY A 134 -11.92 13.51 0.17
N LYS A 135 -11.37 14.25 1.14
CA LYS A 135 -11.81 15.59 1.52
C LYS A 135 -11.18 16.64 0.58
N ALA A 136 -11.62 16.65 -0.67
CA ALA A 136 -10.97 17.39 -1.76
C ALA A 136 -10.77 18.89 -1.47
N GLU A 137 -11.79 19.57 -0.96
CA GLU A 137 -11.72 21.02 -0.66
C GLU A 137 -10.69 21.33 0.44
N GLU A 138 -10.74 20.60 1.57
CA GLU A 138 -9.76 20.76 2.64
C GLU A 138 -8.33 20.43 2.15
N ALA A 139 -8.20 19.37 1.36
CA ALA A 139 -6.92 18.97 0.79
C ALA A 139 -6.35 20.08 -0.10
N ARG A 140 -7.16 20.66 -0.99
CA ARG A 140 -6.77 21.76 -1.87
C ARG A 140 -6.35 22.99 -1.06
N GLU A 141 -7.17 23.43 -0.12
CA GLU A 141 -6.89 24.61 0.72
C GLU A 141 -5.53 24.48 1.44
N GLN A 142 -5.31 23.35 2.11
CA GLN A 142 -4.10 23.15 2.91
C GLN A 142 -2.85 22.96 2.02
N LEU A 143 -2.97 22.27 0.88
CA LEU A 143 -1.86 22.11 -0.05
C LEU A 143 -1.51 23.42 -0.77
N GLU A 144 -2.49 24.28 -1.10
CA GLU A 144 -2.22 25.62 -1.64
C GLU A 144 -1.50 26.51 -0.63
N ARG A 145 -1.88 26.41 0.66
CA ARG A 145 -1.17 27.07 1.76
C ARG A 145 0.25 26.54 1.94
N ALA A 146 0.49 25.25 1.72
CA ALA A 146 1.85 24.70 1.75
C ALA A 146 2.66 25.20 0.54
N ALA A 147 2.07 25.22 -0.66
CA ALA A 147 2.71 25.66 -1.90
C ALA A 147 3.12 27.14 -1.88
N SER A 148 2.36 28.00 -1.18
CA SER A 148 2.72 29.41 -1.03
C SER A 148 3.93 29.64 -0.10
N GLN A 149 4.18 28.71 0.81
CA GLN A 149 5.30 28.78 1.77
C GLN A 149 6.59 28.15 1.24
N SER A 150 6.48 27.06 0.47
CA SER A 150 7.64 26.39 -0.16
C SER A 150 7.32 26.00 -1.61
N PRO A 151 7.35 26.97 -2.54
CA PRO A 151 7.05 26.74 -3.95
C PRO A 151 8.06 25.81 -4.65
N GLU A 152 9.23 25.57 -4.06
CA GLU A 152 10.27 24.65 -4.53
C GLU A 152 10.08 23.19 -4.11
N THR A 153 9.05 22.89 -3.30
CA THR A 153 8.70 21.51 -2.91
C THR A 153 7.76 20.90 -3.96
N GLY A 154 8.34 20.15 -4.90
CA GLY A 154 7.61 19.50 -6.00
C GLY A 154 6.55 18.51 -5.55
N GLN A 155 6.74 17.88 -4.39
CA GLN A 155 5.76 16.97 -3.81
C GLN A 155 4.40 17.65 -3.55
N ILE A 156 4.40 18.93 -3.18
CA ILE A 156 3.17 19.69 -2.95
C ILE A 156 2.40 19.87 -4.27
N TRP A 157 3.12 20.23 -5.35
CA TRP A 157 2.53 20.39 -6.68
C TRP A 157 1.97 19.08 -7.22
N LEU A 158 2.64 17.96 -6.97
CA LEU A 158 2.14 16.64 -7.34
C LEU A 158 0.85 16.29 -6.58
N SER A 159 0.79 16.56 -5.27
CA SER A 159 -0.43 16.33 -4.48
C SER A 159 -1.60 17.20 -4.97
N LEU A 160 -1.35 18.48 -5.32
CA LEU A 160 -2.34 19.35 -5.95
C LEU A 160 -2.79 18.81 -7.32
N ALA A 161 -1.85 18.41 -8.17
CA ALA A 161 -2.16 17.85 -9.48
C ALA A 161 -2.98 16.55 -9.41
N THR A 162 -2.81 15.76 -8.34
CA THR A 162 -3.58 14.52 -8.10
C THR A 162 -5.06 14.81 -7.83
N LEU A 163 -5.38 15.95 -7.21
CA LEU A 163 -6.76 16.36 -6.91
C LEU A 163 -7.49 16.99 -8.10
N THR A 164 -6.74 17.52 -9.07
CA THR A 164 -7.28 18.41 -10.08
C THR A 164 -7.53 17.70 -11.40
N ASP A 165 -8.62 18.05 -12.09
CA ASP A 165 -8.80 17.77 -13.53
C ASP A 165 -8.45 19.06 -14.29
N PHE A 166 -7.29 19.09 -14.95
CA PHE A 166 -6.78 20.34 -15.55
C PHE A 166 -7.49 20.76 -16.84
N ALA A 167 -8.46 19.97 -17.31
CA ALA A 167 -9.41 20.42 -18.33
C ALA A 167 -10.30 21.58 -17.82
N GLY A 168 -10.50 21.70 -16.49
CA GLY A 168 -11.37 22.70 -15.87
C GLY A 168 -10.67 23.74 -14.97
N ASP A 169 -9.38 23.60 -14.69
CA ASP A 169 -8.65 24.42 -13.72
C ASP A 169 -7.41 25.08 -14.36
N ALA A 170 -7.65 26.12 -15.16
CA ALA A 170 -6.61 26.81 -15.90
C ALA A 170 -5.63 27.54 -14.97
N ASP A 171 -6.10 28.15 -13.87
CA ASP A 171 -5.26 28.92 -12.95
C ASP A 171 -4.17 28.07 -12.31
N LEU A 172 -4.53 26.91 -11.73
CA LEU A 172 -3.55 26.04 -11.09
C LEU A 172 -2.58 25.44 -12.11
N ALA A 173 -3.05 25.10 -13.31
CA ALA A 173 -2.19 24.64 -14.39
C ALA A 173 -1.13 25.68 -14.79
N GLU A 174 -1.53 26.95 -15.01
CA GLU A 174 -0.57 28.02 -15.31
C GLU A 174 0.41 28.27 -14.16
N ARG A 175 -0.06 28.17 -12.92
CA ARG A 175 0.82 28.24 -11.74
C ARG A 175 1.86 27.13 -11.74
N ILE A 176 1.49 25.89 -12.04
CA ILE A 176 2.43 24.76 -12.13
C ILE A 176 3.43 24.99 -13.27
N ILE A 177 2.97 25.37 -14.46
CA ILE A 177 3.84 25.65 -15.63
C ILE A 177 4.86 26.75 -15.28
N ALA A 178 4.43 27.83 -14.63
CA ALA A 178 5.30 28.94 -14.25
C ALA A 178 6.41 28.57 -13.24
N ARG A 179 6.29 27.44 -12.53
CA ARG A 179 7.31 26.99 -11.55
C ARG A 179 8.52 26.31 -12.17
N GLU A 180 8.51 25.98 -13.45
CA GLU A 180 9.55 25.13 -14.04
C GLU A 180 10.97 25.68 -13.80
N LYS A 181 11.15 27.00 -13.96
CA LYS A 181 12.44 27.67 -13.72
C LYS A 181 12.89 27.57 -12.27
N ALA A 182 11.96 27.70 -11.31
CA ALA A 182 12.28 27.62 -9.89
C ALA A 182 12.67 26.18 -9.48
N MET A 183 12.04 25.18 -10.10
CA MET A 183 12.30 23.77 -9.84
C MET A 183 13.64 23.26 -10.38
N ALA A 184 14.30 24.02 -11.27
CA ALA A 184 15.60 23.65 -11.82
C ALA A 184 16.69 23.46 -10.74
N ALA A 185 16.62 24.23 -9.65
CA ALA A 185 17.56 24.16 -8.53
C ALA A 185 17.13 23.19 -7.41
N ALA A 186 15.92 22.61 -7.49
CA ALA A 186 15.41 21.71 -6.46
C ALA A 186 16.15 20.36 -6.47
N PRO A 187 16.17 19.62 -5.33
CA PRO A 187 16.68 18.25 -5.29
C PRO A 187 15.99 17.34 -6.32
N PRO A 188 16.66 16.28 -6.84
CA PRO A 188 16.08 15.40 -7.85
C PRO A 188 14.71 14.80 -7.47
N ALA A 189 14.50 14.44 -6.20
CA ALA A 189 13.22 13.92 -5.73
C ALA A 189 12.07 14.94 -5.91
N GLU A 190 12.29 16.18 -5.47
CA GLU A 190 11.31 17.27 -5.59
C GLU A 190 11.09 17.65 -7.06
N ARG A 191 12.18 17.81 -7.82
CA ARG A 191 12.11 18.14 -9.25
C ARG A 191 11.38 17.04 -10.03
N GLY A 192 11.63 15.78 -9.70
CA GLY A 192 10.94 14.62 -10.25
C GLY A 192 9.44 14.66 -10.01
N ALA A 193 9.02 14.82 -8.74
CA ALA A 193 7.60 14.92 -8.37
C ALA A 193 6.89 16.08 -9.10
N TYR A 194 7.55 17.24 -9.21
CA TYR A 194 7.03 18.36 -9.99
C TYR A 194 6.84 18.02 -11.48
N TYR A 195 7.80 17.36 -12.13
CA TYR A 195 7.67 17.02 -13.55
C TYR A 195 6.55 16.01 -13.83
N TYR A 196 6.22 15.15 -12.87
CA TYR A 196 5.01 14.33 -12.95
C TYR A 196 3.73 15.18 -12.85
N ALA A 197 3.71 16.20 -11.98
CA ALA A 197 2.61 17.16 -11.91
C ALA A 197 2.43 17.91 -13.24
N LEU A 198 3.54 18.40 -13.81
CA LEU A 198 3.55 19.11 -15.10
C LEU A 198 3.12 18.19 -16.26
N GLY A 199 3.60 16.94 -16.29
CA GLY A 199 3.18 15.96 -17.28
C GLY A 199 1.68 15.71 -17.24
N LYS A 200 1.10 15.65 -16.03
CA LYS A 200 -0.35 15.53 -15.87
C LYS A 200 -1.10 16.77 -16.36
N VAL A 201 -0.61 17.99 -16.09
CA VAL A 201 -1.21 19.24 -16.61
C VAL A 201 -1.34 19.19 -18.13
N HIS A 202 -0.25 18.86 -18.82
CA HIS A 202 -0.25 18.76 -20.27
C HIS A 202 -1.13 17.61 -20.78
N ALA A 203 -1.09 16.45 -20.12
CA ALA A 203 -1.88 15.28 -20.52
C ALA A 203 -3.39 15.54 -20.44
N ASP A 204 -3.86 16.16 -19.35
CA ASP A 204 -5.27 16.50 -19.15
C ASP A 204 -5.76 17.56 -20.16
N ARG A 205 -4.86 18.42 -20.65
CA ARG A 205 -5.11 19.40 -21.73
C ARG A 205 -5.01 18.82 -23.15
N GLY A 206 -4.65 17.54 -23.29
CA GLY A 206 -4.45 16.89 -24.60
C GLY A 206 -3.12 17.24 -25.27
N GLU A 207 -2.18 17.85 -24.55
CA GLU A 207 -0.86 18.26 -25.03
C GLU A 207 0.13 17.11 -24.88
N TYR A 208 0.00 16.07 -25.71
CA TYR A 208 0.68 14.79 -25.52
C TYR A 208 2.21 14.85 -25.61
N ALA A 209 2.78 15.59 -26.56
CA ALA A 209 4.24 15.70 -26.68
C ALA A 209 4.87 16.43 -25.46
N PRO A 210 4.39 17.61 -25.05
CA PRO A 210 4.83 18.22 -23.79
C PRO A 210 4.66 17.31 -22.56
N ALA A 211 3.54 16.59 -22.47
CA ALA A 211 3.30 15.65 -21.39
C ALA A 211 4.35 14.53 -21.36
N GLY A 212 4.61 13.88 -22.50
CA GLY A 212 5.60 12.81 -22.63
C GLY A 212 6.99 13.26 -22.19
N HIS A 213 7.44 14.42 -22.66
CA HIS A 213 8.73 14.99 -22.26
C HIS A 213 8.81 15.30 -20.76
N ALA A 214 7.74 15.84 -20.16
CA ALA A 214 7.70 16.11 -18.73
C ALA A 214 7.78 14.82 -17.92
N PHE A 215 7.00 13.79 -18.25
CA PHE A 215 7.07 12.49 -17.56
C PHE A 215 8.47 11.85 -17.68
N MET A 216 9.09 11.86 -18.85
CA MET A 216 10.45 11.35 -19.03
C MET A 216 11.48 12.08 -18.14
N ARG A 217 11.36 13.41 -18.05
CA ARG A 217 12.25 14.21 -17.20
C ARG A 217 12.05 13.89 -15.73
N GLY A 218 10.79 13.76 -15.31
CA GLY A 218 10.43 13.36 -13.95
C GLY A 218 10.98 11.97 -13.60
N ALA A 219 10.77 10.99 -14.48
CA ALA A 219 11.24 9.62 -14.31
C ALA A 219 12.77 9.56 -14.18
N ARG A 220 13.51 10.30 -15.03
CA ARG A 220 14.98 10.39 -14.96
C ARG A 220 15.46 10.94 -13.61
N ASP A 221 14.82 11.99 -13.10
CA ASP A 221 15.19 12.61 -11.83
C ASP A 221 14.91 11.68 -10.64
N LEU A 222 13.77 10.98 -10.63
CA LEU A 222 13.42 10.01 -9.58
C LEU A 222 14.32 8.76 -9.61
N ARG A 223 14.63 8.24 -10.80
CA ARG A 223 15.51 7.08 -10.98
C ARG A 223 16.90 7.31 -10.39
N SER A 224 17.40 8.54 -10.41
CA SER A 224 18.73 8.85 -9.85
C SER A 224 18.88 8.51 -8.36
N GLY A 225 17.77 8.52 -7.61
CA GLY A 225 17.73 8.14 -6.19
C GLY A 225 17.18 6.74 -5.92
N LEU A 226 16.70 6.04 -6.95
CA LEU A 226 16.01 4.75 -6.84
C LEU A 226 16.66 3.74 -7.78
N ARG A 227 17.50 2.87 -7.22
CA ARG A 227 18.11 1.79 -7.99
C ARG A 227 17.15 0.61 -8.07
N TYR A 228 16.72 0.27 -9.28
CA TYR A 228 16.09 -1.03 -9.57
C TYR A 228 17.17 -2.08 -9.81
N ASP A 229 17.01 -3.25 -9.18
CA ASP A 229 17.95 -4.37 -9.26
C ASP A 229 17.25 -5.53 -9.99
N ARG A 230 17.55 -5.65 -11.30
CA ARG A 230 16.97 -6.68 -12.18
C ARG A 230 17.32 -8.09 -11.73
N ASP A 231 18.53 -8.31 -11.23
CA ASP A 231 18.99 -9.63 -10.80
C ASP A 231 18.27 -10.06 -9.52
N ARG A 232 18.11 -9.13 -8.57
CA ARG A 232 17.32 -9.37 -7.38
C ARG A 232 15.84 -9.66 -7.71
N ASP A 233 15.23 -8.89 -8.60
CA ASP A 233 13.82 -9.11 -8.98
C ASP A 233 13.62 -10.46 -9.68
N ARG A 234 14.54 -10.84 -10.57
CA ARG A 234 14.57 -12.18 -11.18
C ARG A 234 14.69 -13.27 -10.12
N GLN A 235 15.67 -13.16 -9.22
CA GLN A 235 15.87 -14.16 -8.17
C GLN A 235 14.63 -14.31 -7.29
N MET A 236 13.97 -13.21 -6.94
CA MET A 236 12.71 -13.24 -6.19
C MET A 236 11.58 -13.92 -6.96
N ALA A 237 11.49 -13.72 -8.28
CA ALA A 237 10.50 -14.41 -9.12
C ALA A 237 10.79 -15.92 -9.24
N GLU A 238 12.07 -16.31 -9.33
CA GLU A 238 12.49 -17.72 -9.34
C GLU A 238 12.19 -18.39 -7.99
N ASP A 239 12.54 -17.74 -6.88
CA ASP A 239 12.26 -18.23 -5.53
C ASP A 239 10.76 -18.34 -5.23
N ALA A 240 9.94 -17.49 -5.85
CA ALA A 240 8.47 -17.48 -5.69
C ALA A 240 7.81 -18.77 -6.18
N VAL A 241 8.41 -19.44 -7.18
CA VAL A 241 7.84 -20.64 -7.81
C VAL A 241 8.60 -21.92 -7.48
N ASP A 242 9.80 -21.80 -6.89
CA ASP A 242 10.66 -22.94 -6.57
C ASP A 242 10.01 -23.89 -5.57
N GLY A 243 9.79 -25.13 -6.02
CA GLY A 243 9.21 -26.22 -5.24
C GLY A 243 7.69 -26.16 -5.05
N TYR A 244 7.00 -25.19 -5.65
CA TYR A 244 5.54 -25.11 -5.62
C TYR A 244 4.93 -25.89 -6.79
N ASP A 245 4.34 -27.05 -6.51
CA ASP A 245 3.52 -27.79 -7.46
C ASP A 245 2.09 -28.03 -6.96
N ALA A 246 1.22 -28.51 -7.84
CA ALA A 246 -0.21 -28.66 -7.55
C ALA A 246 -0.47 -29.67 -6.43
N ASP A 247 0.27 -30.77 -6.41
CA ASP A 247 0.10 -31.84 -5.42
C ASP A 247 0.57 -31.38 -4.04
N TRP A 248 1.69 -30.66 -3.99
CA TRP A 248 2.25 -30.10 -2.77
C TRP A 248 1.34 -29.03 -2.17
N ILE A 249 0.81 -28.10 -2.99
CA ILE A 249 -0.15 -27.09 -2.51
C ILE A 249 -1.44 -27.75 -2.02
N ALA A 250 -1.94 -28.76 -2.75
CA ALA A 250 -3.13 -29.48 -2.34
C ALA A 250 -2.92 -30.27 -1.04
N ASP A 251 -1.72 -30.82 -0.81
CA ASP A 251 -1.37 -31.48 0.45
C ASP A 251 -1.34 -30.51 1.64
N MET A 252 -0.67 -29.37 1.49
CA MET A 252 -0.68 -28.30 2.50
C MET A 252 -2.11 -27.87 2.83
N ALA A 253 -2.93 -27.63 1.81
CA ALA A 253 -4.32 -27.23 1.96
C ALA A 253 -5.16 -28.29 2.70
N ARG A 254 -5.01 -29.59 2.39
CA ARG A 254 -5.76 -30.68 3.06
C ARG A 254 -5.42 -30.83 4.53
N ARG A 255 -4.21 -30.45 4.94
CA ARG A 255 -3.76 -30.52 6.35
C ARG A 255 -4.21 -29.32 7.18
N GLN A 256 -4.66 -28.24 6.55
CA GLN A 256 -5.14 -27.04 7.25
C GLN A 256 -6.47 -27.33 7.97
N SER A 257 -6.57 -26.95 9.23
CA SER A 257 -7.79 -27.08 10.02
C SER A 257 -8.40 -25.75 10.48
N GLU A 258 -7.65 -24.65 10.35
CA GLU A 258 -8.14 -23.29 10.64
C GLU A 258 -8.90 -22.71 9.44
N ALA A 259 -9.89 -21.87 9.73
CA ALA A 259 -10.56 -21.06 8.71
C ALA A 259 -9.62 -19.99 8.13
N THR A 260 -9.63 -19.85 6.81
CA THR A 260 -8.72 -19.02 6.01
C THR A 260 -9.43 -18.16 4.96
N ASP A 261 -10.76 -18.10 5.02
CA ASP A 261 -11.65 -17.36 4.10
C ASP A 261 -11.69 -15.84 4.32
N ARG A 262 -11.04 -15.36 5.39
CA ARG A 262 -11.00 -13.96 5.85
C ARG A 262 -10.44 -12.99 4.81
N SER A 263 -9.62 -13.44 3.86
CA SER A 263 -8.95 -12.59 2.88
C SER A 263 -9.36 -12.94 1.44
N ILE A 264 -9.38 -11.94 0.57
CA ILE A 264 -9.50 -12.07 -0.88
C ILE A 264 -8.28 -11.40 -1.50
N PHE A 265 -7.48 -12.12 -2.26
CA PHE A 265 -6.27 -11.57 -2.88
C PHE A 265 -6.55 -11.13 -4.31
N VAL A 266 -6.35 -9.85 -4.58
CA VAL A 266 -6.44 -9.26 -5.93
C VAL A 266 -5.04 -8.92 -6.39
N ILE A 267 -4.47 -9.84 -7.16
CA ILE A 267 -3.10 -9.86 -7.64
C ILE A 267 -3.03 -9.24 -9.04
N GLY A 268 -1.89 -8.63 -9.36
CA GLY A 268 -1.59 -8.15 -10.70
C GLY A 268 -0.73 -6.90 -10.62
N LEU A 269 -0.18 -6.52 -11.77
CA LEU A 269 0.61 -5.30 -11.93
C LEU A 269 -0.15 -4.07 -11.37
N PRO A 270 0.55 -3.09 -10.77
CA PRO A 270 -0.04 -1.78 -10.57
C PRO A 270 -0.71 -1.29 -11.85
N ARG A 271 -1.85 -0.60 -11.74
CA ARG A 271 -2.58 -0.03 -12.89
C ARG A 271 -3.20 -1.04 -13.88
N SER A 272 -3.22 -2.34 -13.57
CA SER A 272 -3.91 -3.36 -14.39
C SER A 272 -5.42 -3.44 -14.17
N GLY A 273 -5.99 -2.63 -13.26
CA GLY A 273 -7.40 -2.66 -12.90
C GLY A 273 -7.72 -3.34 -11.56
N THR A 274 -6.69 -3.71 -10.79
CA THR A 274 -6.84 -4.27 -9.44
C THR A 274 -7.67 -3.38 -8.49
N THR A 275 -7.64 -2.05 -8.63
CA THR A 275 -8.50 -1.14 -7.84
C THR A 275 -9.97 -1.24 -8.25
N LEU A 276 -10.29 -1.50 -9.53
CA LEU A 276 -11.67 -1.65 -9.98
C LEU A 276 -12.29 -2.92 -9.38
N VAL A 277 -11.56 -4.04 -9.41
CA VAL A 277 -12.03 -5.29 -8.77
C VAL A 277 -12.17 -5.14 -7.26
N GLU A 278 -11.20 -4.49 -6.59
CA GLU A 278 -11.33 -4.15 -5.18
C GLU A 278 -12.61 -3.36 -4.90
N GLN A 279 -12.94 -2.34 -5.70
CA GLN A 279 -14.16 -1.57 -5.51
C GLN A 279 -15.45 -2.37 -5.74
N ILE A 280 -15.47 -3.24 -6.75
CA ILE A 280 -16.60 -4.14 -7.01
C ILE A 280 -16.84 -5.00 -5.78
N LEU A 281 -15.79 -5.68 -5.30
CA LEU A 281 -15.86 -6.56 -4.14
C LEU A 281 -16.28 -5.82 -2.88
N THR A 282 -15.67 -4.66 -2.61
CA THR A 282 -15.88 -3.90 -1.38
C THR A 282 -17.15 -3.06 -1.37
N SER A 283 -17.89 -3.05 -2.48
CA SER A 283 -19.27 -2.57 -2.49
C SER A 283 -20.22 -3.61 -1.88
N HIS A 284 -19.84 -4.89 -1.83
CA HIS A 284 -20.62 -5.92 -1.15
C HIS A 284 -20.57 -5.73 0.37
N SER A 285 -21.73 -5.87 1.02
CA SER A 285 -21.91 -5.74 2.47
C SER A 285 -21.00 -6.62 3.35
N ALA A 286 -20.52 -7.76 2.81
CA ALA A 286 -19.70 -8.72 3.53
C ALA A 286 -18.20 -8.49 3.34
N VAL A 287 -17.79 -7.48 2.57
CA VAL A 287 -16.40 -7.24 2.20
C VAL A 287 -15.97 -5.83 2.61
N CYS A 288 -14.78 -5.74 3.20
CA CYS A 288 -14.17 -4.50 3.66
C CYS A 288 -12.91 -4.18 2.85
N ASP A 289 -12.56 -2.88 2.82
CA ASP A 289 -11.28 -2.44 2.25
C ASP A 289 -10.11 -2.94 3.08
N GLY A 290 -9.18 -3.64 2.44
CA GLY A 290 -7.84 -3.81 3.00
C GLY A 290 -6.80 -2.91 2.36
N GLY A 291 -7.05 -2.40 1.14
CA GLY A 291 -6.05 -1.70 0.36
C GLY A 291 -4.81 -2.57 0.17
N GLU A 292 -3.64 -1.98 0.44
CA GLU A 292 -2.37 -2.70 0.49
C GLU A 292 -2.11 -3.18 1.93
N ILE A 293 -2.38 -4.46 2.19
CA ILE A 293 -2.21 -5.04 3.52
C ILE A 293 -0.72 -5.16 3.89
N ASN A 294 0.13 -5.52 2.91
CA ASN A 294 1.58 -5.68 3.05
C ASN A 294 2.02 -6.68 4.13
N ARG A 295 1.26 -7.78 4.32
CA ARG A 295 1.53 -8.76 5.41
C ARG A 295 1.94 -10.15 4.99
N LEU A 296 1.77 -10.55 3.73
CA LEU A 296 2.25 -11.87 3.28
C LEU A 296 3.78 -11.97 3.42
N SER A 297 4.50 -10.85 3.29
CA SER A 297 5.95 -10.76 3.56
C SER A 297 6.32 -11.10 5.00
N LEU A 298 5.41 -10.90 5.97
CA LEU A 298 5.65 -11.31 7.36
C LEU A 298 5.65 -12.83 7.49
N LEU A 299 4.83 -13.55 6.72
CA LEU A 299 4.89 -15.01 6.66
C LEU A 299 6.19 -15.51 5.99
N VAL A 300 6.68 -14.80 4.97
CA VAL A 300 8.02 -15.08 4.39
C VAL A 300 9.11 -14.97 5.45
N ASN A 301 9.06 -13.91 6.27
CA ASN A 301 10.04 -13.70 7.34
C ASN A 301 9.97 -14.81 8.40
N GLU A 302 8.77 -15.24 8.78
CA GLU A 302 8.56 -16.37 9.70
C GLU A 302 9.04 -17.70 9.15
N ALA A 303 8.85 -17.92 7.85
CA ALA A 303 9.36 -19.09 7.16
C ALA A 303 10.87 -19.02 6.87
N HIS A 304 11.47 -17.85 7.03
CA HIS A 304 12.86 -17.55 6.65
C HIS A 304 13.16 -17.82 5.17
N GLY A 305 12.17 -17.63 4.30
CA GLY A 305 12.34 -17.87 2.87
C GLY A 305 11.01 -17.89 2.13
N LEU A 306 11.12 -17.70 0.82
CA LEU A 306 9.98 -17.66 -0.10
C LEU A 306 9.67 -19.02 -0.75
N ARG A 307 10.66 -19.91 -0.82
CA ARG A 307 10.55 -21.22 -1.50
C ARG A 307 9.68 -22.20 -0.71
N ALA A 308 9.12 -23.20 -1.38
CA ALA A 308 8.30 -24.22 -0.75
C ALA A 308 9.03 -24.97 0.40
N SER A 309 10.33 -25.25 0.23
CA SER A 309 11.17 -25.90 1.26
C SER A 309 11.31 -25.10 2.56
N ALA A 310 11.29 -23.76 2.48
CA ALA A 310 11.26 -22.89 3.66
C ALA A 310 9.91 -23.01 4.38
N LEU A 311 8.82 -23.08 3.61
CA LEU A 311 7.47 -23.26 4.16
C LEU A 311 7.29 -24.63 4.81
N ASP A 312 7.82 -25.70 4.21
CA ASP A 312 7.88 -27.05 4.81
C ASP A 312 8.59 -27.02 6.15
N SER A 313 9.76 -26.37 6.21
CA SER A 313 10.55 -26.24 7.44
C SER A 313 9.80 -25.45 8.51
N TYR A 314 9.06 -24.41 8.11
CA TYR A 314 8.24 -23.62 9.03
C TYR A 314 7.08 -24.44 9.61
N VAL A 315 6.28 -25.05 8.74
CA VAL A 315 5.13 -25.88 9.11
C VAL A 315 5.55 -27.09 9.94
N THR A 316 6.69 -27.72 9.64
CA THR A 316 7.23 -28.82 10.44
C THR A 316 7.59 -28.37 11.86
N ARG A 317 8.19 -27.18 12.01
CA ARG A 317 8.58 -26.64 13.33
C ARG A 317 7.42 -26.11 14.15
N LYS A 318 6.42 -25.49 13.50
CA LYS A 318 5.36 -24.70 14.16
C LYS A 318 3.97 -25.34 14.10
N GLY A 319 3.76 -26.30 13.20
CA GLY A 319 2.45 -26.85 12.85
C GLY A 319 1.80 -26.13 11.66
N ILE A 320 0.95 -26.84 10.92
CA ILE A 320 0.28 -26.36 9.71
C ILE A 320 -0.73 -25.24 9.95
N ASP A 321 -1.33 -25.21 11.14
CA ASP A 321 -2.35 -24.23 11.50
C ASP A 321 -1.77 -22.90 12.01
N GLU A 322 -0.53 -22.89 12.50
CA GLU A 322 0.10 -21.70 13.07
C GLU A 322 0.18 -20.51 12.11
N PRO A 323 0.59 -20.67 10.83
CA PRO A 323 0.59 -19.58 9.87
C PRO A 323 -0.80 -18.96 9.66
N ALA A 324 -1.86 -19.78 9.63
CA ALA A 324 -3.24 -19.31 9.44
C ALA A 324 -3.76 -18.55 10.66
N ARG A 325 -3.49 -19.03 11.87
CA ARG A 325 -3.81 -18.29 13.12
C ARG A 325 -3.12 -16.94 13.18
N LEU A 326 -1.84 -16.92 12.80
CA LEU A 326 -1.03 -15.70 12.80
C LEU A 326 -1.54 -14.70 11.74
N TRP A 327 -1.85 -15.18 10.55
CA TRP A 327 -2.50 -14.37 9.52
C TRP A 327 -3.80 -13.74 10.02
N ARG A 328 -4.68 -14.55 10.61
CA ARG A 328 -5.95 -14.08 11.18
C ARG A 328 -5.74 -13.01 12.26
N HIS A 329 -4.84 -13.25 13.22
CA HIS A 329 -4.45 -12.26 14.25
C HIS A 329 -4.03 -10.92 13.61
N TRP A 330 -3.16 -10.99 12.60
CA TRP A 330 -2.67 -9.81 11.90
C TRP A 330 -3.73 -9.06 11.12
N ILE A 331 -4.65 -9.77 10.48
CA ILE A 331 -5.79 -9.13 9.80
C ILE A 331 -6.69 -8.46 10.83
N ASP A 332 -7.02 -9.12 11.94
CA ASP A 332 -7.92 -8.58 12.96
C ASP A 332 -7.29 -7.41 13.75
N GLU A 333 -5.96 -7.38 13.91
CA GLU A 333 -5.22 -6.24 14.47
C GLU A 333 -5.44 -4.94 13.65
N ARG A 334 -5.59 -5.07 12.33
CA ARG A 334 -5.77 -3.91 11.43
C ARG A 334 -7.24 -3.67 11.09
N PHE A 335 -8.04 -4.72 10.98
CA PHE A 335 -9.42 -4.71 10.51
C PHE A 335 -10.31 -5.47 11.48
N PRO A 336 -10.62 -4.92 12.67
CA PRO A 336 -11.38 -5.61 13.71
C PRO A 336 -12.84 -5.90 13.34
N GLN A 337 -13.36 -5.26 12.28
CA GLN A 337 -14.73 -5.48 11.81
C GLN A 337 -14.89 -6.83 11.11
N ALA A 338 -16.07 -7.44 11.28
CA ALA A 338 -16.47 -8.66 10.59
C ALA A 338 -16.52 -8.45 9.06
N GLY A 339 -16.40 -9.55 8.30
CA GLY A 339 -16.43 -9.55 6.84
C GLY A 339 -15.19 -10.22 6.23
N ARG A 340 -14.92 -9.97 4.97
CA ARG A 340 -13.71 -10.42 4.27
C ARG A 340 -12.89 -9.21 3.84
N ILE A 341 -11.58 -9.33 3.84
CA ILE A 341 -10.68 -8.20 3.57
C ILE A 341 -10.02 -8.41 2.22
N VAL A 342 -10.18 -7.44 1.31
CA VAL A 342 -9.44 -7.44 0.04
C VAL A 342 -8.00 -7.01 0.27
N ASP A 343 -7.03 -7.82 -0.14
CA ASP A 343 -5.63 -7.44 -0.22
C ASP A 343 -5.19 -7.32 -1.67
N LYS A 344 -4.79 -6.10 -2.06
CA LYS A 344 -4.31 -5.79 -3.40
C LYS A 344 -2.85 -5.33 -3.43
N THR A 345 -2.08 -5.70 -2.41
CA THR A 345 -0.65 -5.36 -2.32
C THR A 345 0.08 -5.74 -3.62
N PRO A 346 0.77 -4.79 -4.30
CA PRO A 346 1.37 -5.05 -5.61
C PRO A 346 2.31 -6.25 -5.66
N HIS A 347 3.06 -6.49 -4.59
CA HIS A 347 4.05 -7.57 -4.53
C HIS A 347 3.44 -8.96 -4.27
N ASN A 348 2.12 -9.07 -4.09
CA ASN A 348 1.46 -10.35 -3.85
C ASN A 348 1.63 -11.35 -5.01
N SER A 349 2.00 -10.90 -6.21
CA SER A 349 2.36 -11.77 -7.34
C SER A 349 3.52 -12.72 -7.01
N ARG A 350 4.53 -12.24 -6.24
CA ARG A 350 5.66 -13.04 -5.76
C ARG A 350 5.28 -13.97 -4.61
N LEU A 351 4.17 -13.70 -3.92
CA LEU A 351 3.77 -14.38 -2.68
C LEU A 351 2.54 -15.28 -2.86
N ALA A 352 2.07 -15.45 -4.10
CA ALA A 352 0.87 -16.23 -4.41
C ALA A 352 0.96 -17.68 -3.93
N GLY A 353 2.15 -18.30 -3.97
CA GLY A 353 2.38 -19.65 -3.45
C GLY A 353 2.15 -19.77 -1.94
N ILE A 354 2.58 -18.77 -1.17
CA ILE A 354 2.35 -18.71 0.28
C ILE A 354 0.86 -18.58 0.58
N ALA A 355 0.17 -17.66 -0.10
CA ALA A 355 -1.27 -17.49 0.06
C ALA A 355 -2.02 -18.78 -0.33
N ALA A 356 -1.68 -19.37 -1.47
CA ALA A 356 -2.30 -20.61 -1.94
C ALA A 356 -2.08 -21.79 -0.98
N ALA A 357 -0.87 -21.95 -0.46
CA ALA A 357 -0.54 -23.09 0.40
C ALA A 357 -1.10 -22.94 1.83
N LEU A 358 -0.99 -21.75 2.42
CA LEU A 358 -1.36 -21.53 3.83
C LEU A 358 -2.79 -21.07 4.04
N LEU A 359 -3.42 -20.46 3.03
CA LEU A 359 -4.76 -19.89 3.09
C LEU A 359 -5.67 -20.55 2.03
N PRO A 360 -5.98 -21.86 2.16
CA PRO A 360 -6.71 -22.65 1.17
C PRO A 360 -8.03 -22.03 0.68
N GLU A 361 -8.76 -21.35 1.57
CA GLU A 361 -10.11 -20.83 1.30
C GLU A 361 -10.11 -19.38 0.79
N ALA A 362 -8.96 -18.71 0.77
CA ALA A 362 -8.84 -17.35 0.27
C ALA A 362 -8.91 -17.34 -1.28
N PRO A 363 -9.86 -16.61 -1.90
CA PRO A 363 -9.91 -16.49 -3.35
C PRO A 363 -8.70 -15.74 -3.87
N LEU A 364 -8.16 -16.24 -4.97
CA LEU A 364 -7.06 -15.62 -5.70
C LEU A 364 -7.60 -15.12 -7.04
N ILE A 365 -7.47 -13.82 -7.28
CA ILE A 365 -7.84 -13.16 -8.53
C ILE A 365 -6.59 -12.53 -9.12
N TRP A 366 -6.31 -12.75 -10.40
CA TRP A 366 -5.19 -12.14 -11.11
C TRP A 366 -5.69 -11.25 -12.23
N MET A 367 -5.35 -9.96 -12.16
CA MET A 367 -5.69 -8.99 -13.21
C MET A 367 -4.67 -9.03 -14.34
N THR A 368 -5.16 -9.09 -15.57
CA THR A 368 -4.39 -8.86 -16.80
C THR A 368 -4.92 -7.63 -17.53
N ARG A 369 -4.04 -6.96 -18.28
CA ARG A 369 -4.36 -5.78 -19.07
C ARG A 369 -3.42 -5.73 -20.27
N ASP A 370 -3.80 -5.03 -21.33
CA ASP A 370 -2.88 -4.71 -22.42
C ASP A 370 -1.54 -4.15 -21.85
N PRO A 371 -0.40 -4.78 -22.20
CA PRO A 371 0.87 -4.46 -21.57
C PRO A 371 1.35 -3.04 -21.89
N LEU A 372 1.04 -2.51 -23.08
CA LEU A 372 1.45 -1.16 -23.47
C LEU A 372 0.68 -0.09 -22.68
N ASP A 373 -0.63 -0.26 -22.56
CA ASP A 373 -1.50 0.60 -21.75
C ASP A 373 -1.22 0.51 -20.25
N CYS A 374 -0.86 -0.67 -19.76
CA CYS A 374 -0.45 -0.87 -18.38
C CYS A 374 0.91 -0.20 -18.12
N ALA A 375 1.90 -0.42 -19.00
CA ALA A 375 3.23 0.18 -18.90
C ALA A 375 3.18 1.70 -18.93
N TRP A 376 2.42 2.29 -19.86
CA TRP A 376 2.25 3.75 -19.91
C TRP A 376 1.60 4.28 -18.64
N SER A 377 0.57 3.60 -18.14
CA SER A 377 -0.09 3.97 -16.88
C SER A 377 0.86 3.89 -15.69
N CYS A 378 1.74 2.88 -15.63
CA CYS A 378 2.78 2.79 -14.60
C CYS A 378 3.80 3.91 -14.75
N PHE A 379 4.35 4.12 -15.94
CA PHE A 379 5.40 5.09 -16.21
C PHE A 379 4.98 6.53 -15.86
N ARG A 380 3.74 6.91 -16.20
CA ARG A 380 3.19 8.25 -15.91
C ARG A 380 2.64 8.41 -14.48
N THR A 381 2.71 7.37 -13.65
CA THR A 381 2.33 7.43 -12.23
C THR A 381 3.58 7.61 -11.37
N CYS A 382 3.58 8.61 -10.48
CA CYS A 382 4.66 8.75 -9.51
C CYS A 382 4.41 7.83 -8.31
N PHE A 383 5.02 6.65 -8.30
CA PHE A 383 4.91 5.67 -7.20
C PHE A 383 5.81 5.97 -6.00
N MET A 384 6.49 7.13 -5.98
CA MET A 384 7.52 7.44 -4.99
C MET A 384 8.54 6.29 -4.88
N GLN A 385 8.76 5.78 -3.68
CA GLN A 385 9.80 4.79 -3.40
C GLN A 385 9.34 3.33 -3.50
N THR A 386 8.07 3.05 -3.83
CA THR A 386 7.53 1.68 -3.71
C THR A 386 7.68 0.82 -4.95
N GLN A 387 7.88 1.41 -6.14
CA GLN A 387 8.00 0.71 -7.43
C GLN A 387 9.17 1.23 -8.26
N SER A 388 10.41 0.90 -7.87
CA SER A 388 11.63 1.45 -8.49
C SER A 388 11.78 1.15 -9.99
N TRP A 389 11.23 0.04 -10.48
CA TRP A 389 11.23 -0.34 -11.89
C TRP A 389 10.37 0.58 -12.78
N SER A 390 9.42 1.33 -12.21
CA SER A 390 8.42 2.10 -12.97
C SER A 390 8.94 3.35 -13.67
N TYR A 391 10.19 3.76 -13.39
CA TYR A 391 10.80 5.00 -13.88
C TYR A 391 11.69 4.81 -15.11
N ASP A 392 11.72 3.61 -15.69
CA ASP A 392 12.44 3.31 -16.92
C ASP A 392 11.66 2.27 -17.74
N LEU A 393 11.48 2.56 -19.02
CA LEU A 393 10.60 1.77 -19.89
C LEU A 393 11.15 0.36 -20.18
N GLU A 394 12.48 0.17 -20.18
CA GLU A 394 13.08 -1.16 -20.33
C GLU A 394 13.00 -1.95 -19.01
N ASP A 395 13.15 -1.27 -17.87
CA ASP A 395 12.96 -1.86 -16.54
C ASP A 395 11.50 -2.31 -16.34
N ILE A 396 10.52 -1.52 -16.82
CA ILE A 396 9.10 -1.93 -16.86
C ILE A 396 8.93 -3.20 -17.71
N ALA A 397 9.50 -3.23 -18.92
CA ALA A 397 9.41 -4.41 -19.79
C ALA A 397 10.03 -5.66 -19.15
N PHE A 398 11.17 -5.50 -18.49
CA PHE A 398 11.81 -6.59 -17.74
C PHE A 398 10.92 -7.12 -16.62
N HIS A 399 10.39 -6.24 -15.78
CA HIS A 399 9.51 -6.63 -14.67
C HIS A 399 8.23 -7.31 -15.17
N PHE A 400 7.62 -6.80 -16.25
CA PHE A 400 6.38 -7.34 -16.81
C PHE A 400 6.55 -8.78 -17.32
N ARG A 401 7.69 -9.10 -17.96
CA ARG A 401 7.97 -10.49 -18.37
C ARG A 401 8.10 -11.44 -17.18
N LEU A 402 8.65 -10.99 -16.05
CA LEU A 402 8.67 -11.80 -14.83
C LEU A 402 7.25 -12.05 -14.32
N GLU A 403 6.38 -11.04 -14.35
CA GLU A 403 4.96 -11.18 -13.98
C GLU A 403 4.21 -12.15 -14.89
N GLU A 404 4.47 -12.15 -16.20
CA GLU A 404 3.89 -13.11 -17.14
C GLU A 404 4.34 -14.55 -16.86
N GLN A 405 5.62 -14.74 -16.53
CA GLN A 405 6.16 -16.05 -16.15
C GLN A 405 5.49 -16.57 -14.87
N LEU A 406 5.31 -15.71 -13.87
CA LEU A 406 4.61 -16.05 -12.64
C LEU A 406 3.15 -16.39 -12.92
N LEU A 407 2.43 -15.58 -13.69
CA LEU A 407 1.05 -15.87 -14.06
C LEU A 407 0.93 -17.21 -14.78
N ALA A 408 1.82 -17.49 -15.74
CA ALA A 408 1.82 -18.75 -16.48
C ALA A 408 2.04 -19.95 -15.54
N HIS A 409 3.00 -19.86 -14.62
CA HIS A 409 3.25 -20.88 -13.61
C HIS A 409 2.02 -21.07 -12.70
N TRP A 410 1.53 -20.00 -12.07
CA TRP A 410 0.44 -20.09 -11.10
C TRP A 410 -0.87 -20.55 -11.74
N ARG A 411 -1.15 -20.16 -12.99
CA ARG A 411 -2.30 -20.70 -13.73
C ARG A 411 -2.17 -22.21 -13.94
N GLY A 412 -0.95 -22.70 -14.23
CA GLY A 412 -0.68 -24.14 -14.39
C GLY A 412 -0.80 -24.92 -13.08
N VAL A 413 -0.37 -24.34 -11.97
CA VAL A 413 -0.38 -24.99 -10.64
C VAL A 413 -1.74 -24.91 -9.94
N LEU A 414 -2.42 -23.78 -10.02
CA LEU A 414 -3.64 -23.50 -9.25
C LEU A 414 -4.93 -23.80 -10.01
N GLY A 415 -4.89 -23.86 -11.35
CA GLY A 415 -6.08 -24.08 -12.18
C GLY A 415 -7.22 -23.13 -11.80
N ASP A 416 -8.41 -23.68 -11.57
CA ASP A 416 -9.64 -22.94 -11.24
C ASP A 416 -9.56 -22.16 -9.92
N ARG A 417 -8.57 -22.43 -9.07
CA ARG A 417 -8.37 -21.69 -7.83
C ARG A 417 -7.86 -20.26 -8.07
N LEU A 418 -7.29 -19.99 -9.25
CA LEU A 418 -6.85 -18.67 -9.69
C LEU A 418 -7.78 -18.13 -10.79
N LEU A 419 -8.63 -17.16 -10.46
CA LEU A 419 -9.43 -16.48 -11.47
C LEU A 419 -8.59 -15.41 -12.18
N VAL A 420 -8.38 -15.57 -13.49
CA VAL A 420 -7.74 -14.55 -14.31
C VAL A 420 -8.80 -13.62 -14.90
N VAL A 421 -8.67 -12.32 -14.63
CA VAL A 421 -9.62 -11.28 -15.05
C VAL A 421 -8.94 -10.32 -16.04
N PRO A 422 -9.31 -10.37 -17.33
CA PRO A 422 -8.86 -9.41 -18.33
C PRO A 422 -9.58 -8.07 -18.16
N TYR A 423 -8.81 -7.00 -17.97
CA TYR A 423 -9.32 -5.64 -17.76
C TYR A 423 -10.23 -5.18 -18.89
N GLU A 424 -9.82 -5.43 -20.13
CA GLU A 424 -10.54 -5.00 -21.35
C GLU A 424 -11.94 -5.61 -21.41
N GLU A 425 -12.07 -6.89 -21.04
CA GLU A 425 -13.38 -7.55 -20.99
C GLU A 425 -14.19 -7.09 -19.77
N LEU A 426 -13.55 -6.91 -18.61
CA LEU A 426 -14.22 -6.38 -17.41
C LEU A 426 -14.85 -5.01 -17.66
N VAL A 427 -14.19 -4.10 -18.38
CA VAL A 427 -14.77 -2.77 -18.69
C VAL A 427 -15.69 -2.77 -19.90
N THR A 428 -15.71 -3.86 -20.68
CA THR A 428 -16.59 -4.04 -21.84
C THR A 428 -17.91 -4.68 -21.43
N GLU A 429 -17.85 -5.72 -20.60
CA GLU A 429 -18.95 -6.54 -20.09
C GLU A 429 -18.95 -6.56 -18.54
N PRO A 430 -19.10 -5.40 -17.87
CA PRO A 430 -18.88 -5.27 -16.43
C PRO A 430 -19.83 -6.10 -15.58
N GLU A 431 -21.09 -6.24 -15.97
CA GLU A 431 -22.04 -7.04 -15.21
C GLU A 431 -21.68 -8.54 -15.23
N GLN A 432 -21.29 -9.06 -16.40
CA GLN A 432 -20.90 -10.47 -16.53
C GLN A 432 -19.69 -10.77 -15.66
N TRP A 433 -18.62 -9.98 -15.79
CA TRP A 433 -17.41 -10.19 -15.02
C TRP A 433 -17.60 -9.95 -13.52
N THR A 434 -18.46 -9.01 -13.13
CA THR A 434 -18.84 -8.83 -11.72
C THR A 434 -19.47 -10.10 -11.16
N ARG A 435 -20.41 -10.74 -11.87
CA ARG A 435 -21.00 -12.02 -11.43
C ARG A 435 -19.96 -13.13 -11.35
N THR A 436 -19.04 -13.22 -12.32
CA THR A 436 -17.94 -14.20 -12.30
C THR A 436 -17.03 -14.01 -11.08
N ILE A 437 -16.64 -12.76 -10.78
CA ILE A 437 -15.80 -12.44 -9.62
C ILE A 437 -16.51 -12.80 -8.31
N LEU A 438 -17.79 -12.43 -8.16
CA LEU A 438 -18.57 -12.77 -6.97
C LEU A 438 -18.71 -14.29 -6.79
N THR A 439 -19.02 -15.00 -7.87
CA THR A 439 -19.12 -16.48 -7.87
C THR A 439 -17.80 -17.11 -7.42
N HIS A 440 -16.67 -16.67 -7.98
CA HIS A 440 -15.33 -17.13 -7.58
C HIS A 440 -15.03 -16.86 -6.12
N CYS A 441 -15.51 -15.74 -5.59
CA CYS A 441 -15.36 -15.41 -4.18
C CYS A 441 -16.36 -16.12 -3.28
N GLY A 442 -17.37 -16.82 -3.81
CA GLY A 442 -18.47 -17.37 -3.00
C GLY A 442 -19.36 -16.29 -2.37
N LEU A 443 -19.51 -15.16 -3.06
CA LEU A 443 -20.34 -14.02 -2.63
C LEU A 443 -21.66 -13.99 -3.40
N ALA A 444 -22.72 -13.52 -2.73
CA ALA A 444 -24.02 -13.33 -3.37
C ALA A 444 -24.03 -12.06 -4.24
N GLU A 445 -24.95 -11.98 -5.18
CA GLU A 445 -25.20 -10.74 -5.91
C GLU A 445 -25.93 -9.73 -5.03
N GLU A 446 -25.38 -8.52 -4.93
CA GLU A 446 -26.02 -7.38 -4.28
C GLU A 446 -26.04 -6.18 -5.25
N PRO A 447 -27.11 -5.37 -5.33
CA PRO A 447 -27.24 -4.33 -6.35
C PRO A 447 -26.05 -3.37 -6.43
N GLN A 448 -25.45 -3.00 -5.30
CA GLN A 448 -24.40 -1.99 -5.25
C GLN A 448 -23.04 -2.45 -5.83
N VAL A 449 -22.80 -3.76 -5.99
CA VAL A 449 -21.56 -4.27 -6.62
C VAL A 449 -21.48 -3.95 -8.12
N PHE A 450 -22.64 -3.69 -8.75
CA PHE A 450 -22.75 -3.27 -10.15
C PHE A 450 -22.64 -1.75 -10.33
N ALA A 451 -22.67 -0.98 -9.23
CA ALA A 451 -22.49 0.46 -9.20
C ALA A 451 -21.33 0.89 -8.27
N PRO A 452 -20.11 0.34 -8.43
CA PRO A 452 -19.02 0.55 -7.47
C PRO A 452 -18.58 2.02 -7.31
N HIS A 453 -18.81 2.83 -8.35
CA HIS A 453 -18.49 4.26 -8.37
C HIS A 453 -19.37 5.11 -7.43
N GLU A 454 -20.54 4.60 -7.02
CA GLU A 454 -21.43 5.26 -6.07
C GLU A 454 -20.99 5.08 -4.60
N SER A 455 -20.00 4.21 -4.37
CA SER A 455 -19.46 3.96 -3.04
C SER A 455 -18.90 5.25 -2.43
N LYS A 456 -19.41 5.61 -1.25
CA LYS A 456 -18.97 6.78 -0.47
C LYS A 456 -17.68 6.53 0.31
N ARG A 457 -17.10 5.34 0.19
CA ARG A 457 -15.90 4.95 0.90
C ARG A 457 -14.69 5.80 0.45
N ALA A 458 -13.75 6.01 1.36
CA ALA A 458 -12.45 6.54 0.99
C ALA A 458 -11.72 5.54 0.07
N VAL A 459 -10.98 6.05 -0.91
CA VAL A 459 -10.13 5.24 -1.80
C VAL A 459 -8.77 5.91 -1.80
N THR A 460 -7.76 5.18 -1.34
CA THR A 460 -6.41 5.70 -1.06
C THR A 460 -5.38 5.28 -2.11
N THR A 461 -5.81 5.13 -3.37
CA THR A 461 -4.95 4.66 -4.48
C THR A 461 -4.70 5.77 -5.51
N SER A 462 -3.64 5.62 -6.31
CA SER A 462 -3.38 6.49 -7.47
C SER A 462 -4.50 6.45 -8.54
N SER A 463 -5.44 5.52 -8.43
CA SER A 463 -6.64 5.42 -9.28
C SER A 463 -7.84 6.21 -8.75
N VAL A 464 -7.77 6.87 -7.59
CA VAL A 464 -8.94 7.41 -6.85
C VAL A 464 -9.94 8.18 -7.72
N MET A 465 -9.48 9.09 -8.58
CA MET A 465 -10.38 9.89 -9.44
C MET A 465 -11.03 9.05 -10.54
N GLN A 466 -10.35 8.02 -11.04
CA GLN A 466 -10.86 7.16 -12.11
C GLN A 466 -12.00 6.29 -11.61
N VAL A 467 -11.87 5.78 -10.39
CA VAL A 467 -12.77 4.79 -9.81
C VAL A 467 -14.00 5.42 -9.14
N ARG A 468 -14.05 6.76 -9.08
CA ARG A 468 -15.25 7.54 -8.74
C ARG A 468 -16.14 7.86 -9.95
N ARG A 469 -15.74 7.43 -11.15
CA ARG A 469 -16.54 7.55 -12.38
C ARG A 469 -17.15 6.19 -12.71
N PRO A 470 -18.29 6.13 -13.43
CA PRO A 470 -18.81 4.87 -13.95
C PRO A 470 -17.75 4.10 -14.72
N ILE A 471 -17.83 2.76 -14.66
CA ILE A 471 -16.93 1.87 -15.42
C ILE A 471 -16.98 2.27 -16.90
N ASN A 472 -15.81 2.50 -17.49
CA ASN A 472 -15.72 3.01 -18.85
C ASN A 472 -14.45 2.52 -19.55
N ARG A 473 -14.44 2.63 -20.88
CA ARG A 473 -13.39 2.12 -21.75
C ARG A 473 -12.27 3.12 -22.03
N LYS A 474 -12.23 4.29 -21.35
CA LYS A 474 -11.25 5.37 -21.66
C LYS A 474 -9.79 4.96 -21.44
N ALA A 475 -9.54 3.94 -20.63
CA ALA A 475 -8.19 3.48 -20.36
C ALA A 475 -7.66 2.50 -21.44
N ILE A 476 -8.52 2.04 -22.36
CA ILE A 476 -8.12 1.23 -23.52
C ILE A 476 -7.57 2.16 -24.60
N GLY A 477 -6.39 1.87 -25.11
CA GLY A 477 -5.65 2.69 -26.08
C GLY A 477 -5.05 3.97 -25.48
N ALA A 478 -4.93 4.07 -24.16
CA ALA A 478 -4.43 5.26 -23.48
C ALA A 478 -2.95 5.55 -23.76
N ALA A 479 -2.18 4.53 -24.17
CA ALA A 479 -0.78 4.67 -24.58
C ALA A 479 -0.61 5.15 -26.02
N GLU A 480 -1.65 5.06 -26.87
CA GLU A 480 -1.52 5.34 -28.31
C GLU A 480 -0.99 6.76 -28.61
N PRO A 481 -1.47 7.84 -27.97
CA PRO A 481 -0.94 9.18 -28.20
C PRO A 481 0.53 9.35 -27.80
N TYR A 482 1.08 8.40 -27.05
CA TYR A 482 2.44 8.40 -26.52
C TYR A 482 3.31 7.29 -27.12
N ARG A 483 2.83 6.62 -28.18
CA ARG A 483 3.49 5.44 -28.77
C ARG A 483 4.97 5.69 -29.09
N GLU A 484 5.31 6.86 -29.60
CA GLU A 484 6.70 7.24 -29.90
C GLU A 484 7.59 7.24 -28.64
N PHE A 485 7.09 7.80 -27.53
CA PHE A 485 7.80 7.77 -26.24
C PHE A 485 7.91 6.36 -25.66
N MET A 486 6.95 5.48 -25.98
CA MET A 486 6.89 4.10 -25.49
C MET A 486 7.77 3.12 -26.29
N GLN A 487 8.45 3.56 -27.35
CA GLN A 487 9.28 2.69 -28.19
C GLN A 487 10.31 1.85 -27.40
N PRO A 488 11.01 2.36 -26.37
CA PRO A 488 11.93 1.54 -25.58
C PRO A 488 11.24 0.37 -24.87
N PHE A 489 10.01 0.55 -24.38
CA PHE A 489 9.22 -0.54 -23.80
C PHE A 489 8.83 -1.54 -24.89
N ILE A 490 8.32 -1.08 -26.03
CA ILE A 490 7.88 -1.92 -27.15
C ILE A 490 9.03 -2.82 -27.63
N ASP A 491 10.21 -2.24 -27.86
CA ASP A 491 11.40 -2.95 -28.32
C ASP A 491 11.94 -3.92 -27.26
N ALA A 492 11.88 -3.54 -25.99
CA ALA A 492 12.37 -4.36 -24.90
C ALA A 492 11.42 -5.51 -24.60
N TYR A 493 10.11 -5.30 -24.61
CA TYR A 493 9.09 -6.29 -24.24
C TYR A 493 8.83 -7.33 -25.34
N GLY A 494 8.98 -6.96 -26.61
CA GLY A 494 8.84 -7.88 -27.75
C GLY A 494 10.01 -8.87 -27.94
N LYS A 495 11.06 -8.79 -27.10
CA LYS A 495 12.18 -9.73 -27.03
C LYS A 495 11.93 -10.77 -25.96
#